data_AF-A0A218VFS8-F1
#
_entry.id   AF-A0A218VFS8-F1
#
_cell.length_a   1.000
_cell.length_b   1.000
_cell.length_c   1.000
_cell.angle_alpha   90.00
_cell.angle_beta   90.00
_cell.angle_gamma   90.00
#
_symmetry.space_group_name_H-M   'P 1'
#
loop_
_entity.id
_entity.type
_entity.pdbx_description
1 polymer ?
#
loop_
_entity_poly.entity_id
_entity_poly.type
_entity_poly.pdbx_seq_one_letter_code
_entity_poly.pdbx_strand_id
1 'polypeptide(L)'
;MIVNEKAPLSRAMLPELQRHAPPGVPVFQPEREDPDVWQVLGGDKDDFLVYDRCGRLAFHIQLPFSFLHFPYVEAAIRSSHIKDFCGNCSLYPNTTQEANSTMEGFATPSSLPEHEGMESETPVHQ
;
A
#
# COMPACT_ATOMS: atom_id res chain seq x y z
N MET A 1 -5.97 8.50 10.99
CA MET A 1 -6.57 8.52 12.35
C MET A 1 -6.45 7.13 12.92
N ILE A 2 -6.24 7.00 14.22
CA ILE A 2 -6.28 5.73 14.96
C ILE A 2 -7.53 5.77 15.84
N VAL A 3 -8.33 4.71 15.85
CA VAL A 3 -9.49 4.58 16.74
C VAL A 3 -9.13 3.56 17.81
N ASN A 4 -9.12 4.00 19.07
CA ASN A 4 -8.87 3.11 20.19
C ASN A 4 -10.09 2.23 20.47
N GLU A 5 -9.84 1.03 20.97
CA GLU A 5 -10.88 0.08 21.33
C GLU A 5 -11.60 0.52 22.62
N LYS A 6 -12.85 0.09 22.78
CA LYS A 6 -13.74 0.59 23.85
C LYS A 6 -13.58 -0.13 25.19
N ALA A 7 -12.95 -1.30 25.23
CA ALA A 7 -12.81 -2.05 26.47
C ALA A 7 -12.10 -1.24 27.56
N PRO A 8 -12.40 -1.52 28.85
CA PRO A 8 -11.82 -0.79 29.96
C PRO A 8 -10.29 -0.73 29.94
N LEU A 9 -9.63 -1.84 29.54
CA LEU A 9 -8.18 -1.89 29.46
C LEU A 9 -7.63 -0.97 28.35
N SER A 10 -8.22 -1.01 27.16
CA SER A 10 -7.82 -0.18 26.03
C SER A 10 -7.98 1.30 26.34
N ARG A 11 -9.06 1.69 27.03
CA ARG A 11 -9.25 3.07 27.54
C ARG A 11 -8.19 3.48 28.54
N ALA A 12 -7.86 2.61 29.50
CA ALA A 12 -6.81 2.89 30.49
C ALA A 12 -5.43 3.07 29.82
N MET A 13 -5.20 2.41 28.68
CA MET A 13 -3.97 2.48 27.89
C MET A 13 -3.94 3.60 26.84
N LEU A 14 -4.98 4.45 26.77
CA LEU A 14 -5.01 5.57 25.81
C LEU A 14 -3.76 6.48 25.85
N PRO A 15 -3.19 6.83 27.02
CA PRO A 15 -1.98 7.65 27.06
C PRO A 15 -0.77 6.99 26.37
N GLU A 16 -0.67 5.65 26.46
CA GLU A 16 0.40 4.91 25.81
C GLU A 16 0.20 4.88 24.29
N LEU A 17 -1.04 4.61 23.84
CA LEU A 17 -1.38 4.65 22.42
C LEU A 17 -1.07 6.01 21.80
N GLN A 18 -1.38 7.11 22.51
CA GLN A 18 -1.06 8.47 22.08
C GLN A 18 0.44 8.74 21.97
N ARG A 19 1.26 8.20 22.89
CA ARG A 19 2.73 8.34 22.85
C ARG A 19 3.35 7.65 21.64
N HIS A 20 2.77 6.53 21.21
CA HIS A 20 3.25 5.74 20.08
C HIS A 20 2.61 6.12 18.73
N ALA A 21 1.60 7.00 18.73
CA ALA A 21 0.95 7.45 17.51
C ALA A 21 1.91 8.27 16.64
N PRO A 22 1.92 8.06 15.31
CA PRO A 22 2.73 8.88 14.41
C PRO A 22 2.35 10.37 14.46
N PRO A 23 3.30 11.29 14.23
CA PRO A 23 2.99 12.72 14.15
C PRO A 23 1.90 13.02 13.12
N GLY A 24 0.92 13.84 13.51
CA GLY A 24 -0.21 14.23 12.64
C GLY A 24 -1.31 13.17 12.50
N VAL A 25 -1.21 12.02 13.17
CA VAL A 25 -2.27 11.00 13.18
C VAL A 25 -3.05 11.10 14.50
N PRO A 26 -4.28 11.65 14.50
CA PRO A 26 -5.06 11.77 15.72
C PRO A 26 -5.48 10.39 16.23
N VAL A 27 -5.48 10.22 17.56
CA VAL A 27 -6.02 9.05 18.26
C VAL A 27 -7.39 9.43 18.82
N PHE A 28 -8.43 8.73 18.37
CA PHE A 28 -9.81 8.91 18.81
C PHE A 28 -10.19 7.83 19.82
N GLN A 29 -10.88 8.20 20.89
CA GLN A 29 -11.43 7.27 21.88
C GLN A 29 -12.97 7.32 21.80
N PRO A 30 -13.63 6.28 21.28
CA PRO A 30 -15.09 6.21 21.27
C PRO A 30 -15.68 6.17 22.68
N GLU A 31 -16.89 6.70 22.85
CA GLU A 31 -17.69 6.61 24.06
C GLU A 31 -18.29 5.20 24.24
N ARG A 32 -18.85 4.93 25.42
CA ARG A 32 -19.41 3.61 25.75
C ARG A 32 -20.62 3.26 24.91
N GLU A 33 -21.37 4.25 24.47
CA GLU A 33 -22.61 4.12 23.71
C GLU A 33 -22.37 4.07 22.19
N ASP A 34 -21.19 4.50 21.73
CA ASP A 34 -20.84 4.47 20.30
C ASP A 34 -20.88 3.05 19.75
N PRO A 35 -21.24 2.85 18.47
CA PRO A 35 -21.20 1.51 17.88
C PRO A 35 -19.76 0.99 17.79
N ASP A 36 -19.60 -0.34 17.82
CA ASP A 36 -18.30 -0.96 17.61
C ASP A 36 -17.85 -0.76 16.15
N VAL A 37 -16.63 -0.23 15.97
CA VAL A 37 -16.14 0.16 14.65
C VAL A 37 -15.97 -1.03 13.71
N TRP A 38 -15.53 -2.18 14.22
CA TRP A 38 -15.33 -3.39 13.42
C TRP A 38 -16.67 -3.92 12.93
N GLN A 39 -17.66 -3.97 13.84
CA GLN A 39 -19.02 -4.36 13.50
C GLN A 39 -19.65 -3.43 12.45
N VAL A 40 -19.46 -2.10 12.58
CA VAL A 40 -19.98 -1.13 11.60
C VAL A 40 -19.36 -1.34 10.23
N LEU A 41 -18.07 -1.67 10.18
CA LEU A 41 -17.35 -1.90 8.93
C LEU A 41 -17.52 -3.33 8.37
N GLY A 42 -18.19 -4.22 9.11
CA GLY A 42 -18.42 -5.61 8.71
C GLY A 42 -17.17 -6.48 8.73
N GLY A 43 -16.20 -6.16 9.59
CA GLY A 43 -14.99 -6.96 9.80
C GLY A 43 -14.86 -7.43 11.24
N ASP A 44 -13.86 -8.27 11.48
CA ASP A 44 -13.48 -8.75 12.80
C ASP A 44 -12.16 -8.13 13.26
N LYS A 45 -11.83 -8.34 14.54
CA LYS A 45 -10.52 -7.97 15.09
C LYS A 45 -9.42 -8.67 14.27
N ASP A 46 -8.34 -7.92 14.01
CA ASP A 46 -7.15 -8.36 13.27
C ASP A 46 -7.39 -8.53 11.75
N ASP A 47 -8.54 -8.12 11.22
CA ASP A 47 -8.78 -8.05 9.78
C ASP A 47 -8.17 -6.77 9.15
N PHE A 48 -7.85 -6.85 7.86
CA PHE A 48 -7.56 -5.67 7.04
C PHE A 48 -8.72 -5.40 6.09
N LEU A 49 -9.36 -4.25 6.27
CA LEU A 49 -10.36 -3.69 5.37
C LEU A 49 -9.70 -2.59 4.54
N VAL A 50 -9.43 -2.87 3.27
CA VAL A 50 -8.77 -1.93 2.36
C VAL A 50 -9.83 -1.31 1.46
N TYR A 51 -10.03 -0.01 1.59
CA TYR A 51 -10.96 0.76 0.77
C TYR A 51 -10.21 1.42 -0.40
N ASP A 52 -10.84 1.47 -1.56
CA ASP A 52 -10.36 2.24 -2.69
C ASP A 52 -10.56 3.75 -2.47
N ARG A 53 -10.00 4.55 -3.38
CA ARG A 53 -10.15 6.02 -3.44
C ARG A 53 -11.59 6.51 -3.55
N CYS A 54 -12.53 5.62 -3.85
CA CYS A 54 -13.94 5.92 -4.04
C CYS A 54 -14.78 5.52 -2.83
N GLY A 55 -14.14 5.06 -1.76
CA GLY A 55 -14.77 4.64 -0.52
C GLY A 55 -15.43 3.26 -0.61
N ARG A 56 -15.11 2.44 -1.61
CA ARG A 56 -15.62 1.07 -1.73
C ARG A 56 -14.61 0.07 -1.17
N LEU A 57 -15.11 -0.96 -0.50
CA LEU A 57 -14.28 -2.03 0.04
C LEU A 57 -13.66 -2.84 -1.12
N ALA A 58 -12.35 -2.72 -1.29
CA ALA A 58 -11.60 -3.41 -2.35
C ALA A 58 -11.10 -4.79 -1.88
N PHE A 59 -10.65 -4.88 -0.62
CA PHE A 59 -10.20 -6.13 -0.02
C PHE A 59 -10.64 -6.23 1.44
N HIS A 60 -11.04 -7.44 1.82
CA HIS A 60 -11.24 -7.87 3.19
C HIS A 60 -10.33 -9.07 3.44
N ILE A 61 -9.22 -8.84 4.15
CA ILE A 61 -8.23 -9.88 4.46
C ILE A 61 -8.44 -10.31 5.90
N GLN A 62 -8.86 -11.55 6.06
CA GLN A 62 -9.16 -12.15 7.35
C GLN A 62 -8.01 -13.03 7.83
N LEU A 63 -8.03 -13.38 9.11
CA LEU A 63 -7.21 -14.47 9.63
C LEU A 63 -7.42 -15.77 8.80
N PRO A 64 -6.36 -16.55 8.54
CA PRO A 64 -4.98 -16.38 9.02
C PRO A 64 -4.10 -15.55 8.08
N PHE A 65 -4.62 -14.88 7.06
CA PHE A 65 -3.81 -14.16 6.06
C PHE A 65 -3.52 -12.70 6.43
N SER A 66 -4.18 -12.20 7.47
CA SER A 66 -4.11 -10.80 7.91
C SER A 66 -2.87 -10.46 8.74
N PHE A 67 -1.91 -11.35 8.94
CA PHE A 67 -0.68 -10.96 9.62
C PHE A 67 0.15 -9.99 8.76
N LEU A 68 0.55 -8.83 9.33
CA LEU A 68 1.28 -7.76 8.63
C LEU A 68 2.58 -8.21 7.93
N HIS A 69 3.22 -9.27 8.42
CA HIS A 69 4.44 -9.80 7.82
C HIS A 69 4.19 -10.68 6.59
N PHE A 70 2.94 -11.05 6.31
CA PHE A 70 2.58 -11.72 5.08
C PHE A 70 2.39 -10.71 3.93
N PRO A 71 2.74 -11.11 2.69
CA PRO A 71 2.72 -10.19 1.55
C PRO A 71 1.32 -9.77 1.12
N TYR A 72 0.26 -10.44 1.62
CA TYR A 72 -1.11 -10.21 1.19
C TYR A 72 -1.62 -8.81 1.53
N VAL A 73 -1.27 -8.30 2.73
CA VAL A 73 -1.71 -6.97 3.17
C VAL A 73 -1.05 -5.88 2.32
N GLU A 74 0.27 -5.95 2.13
CA GLU A 74 0.98 -5.00 1.28
C GLU A 74 0.47 -5.06 -0.17
N ALA A 75 0.32 -6.28 -0.72
CA ALA A 75 -0.16 -6.47 -2.09
C ALA A 75 -1.56 -5.89 -2.30
N ALA A 76 -2.47 -6.07 -1.34
CA ALA A 76 -3.81 -5.51 -1.40
C ALA A 76 -3.78 -3.97 -1.37
N ILE A 77 -3.04 -3.37 -0.44
CA ILE A 77 -2.88 -1.91 -0.35
C ILE A 77 -2.31 -1.34 -1.66
N ARG A 78 -1.21 -1.93 -2.17
CA ARG A 78 -0.57 -1.49 -3.42
C ARG A 78 -1.51 -1.66 -4.61
N SER A 79 -2.22 -2.78 -4.70
CA SER A 79 -3.17 -3.04 -5.78
C SER A 79 -4.32 -2.04 -5.74
N SER A 80 -4.89 -1.75 -4.56
CA SER A 80 -5.98 -0.77 -4.38
C SER A 80 -5.58 0.65 -4.81
N HIS A 81 -4.31 1.00 -4.68
CA HIS A 81 -3.79 2.30 -5.10
C HIS A 81 -3.49 2.36 -6.62
N ILE A 82 -2.84 1.32 -7.17
CA ILE A 82 -2.39 1.30 -8.57
C ILE A 82 -3.53 1.00 -9.53
N LYS A 83 -4.37 0.01 -9.21
CA LYS A 83 -5.45 -0.40 -10.09
C LYS A 83 -6.65 0.49 -9.87
N ASP A 84 -7.32 0.78 -10.98
CA ASP A 84 -8.63 1.37 -10.92
C ASP A 84 -9.70 0.31 -10.57
N PHE A 85 -9.76 -0.08 -9.29
CA PHE A 85 -10.94 -0.81 -8.77
C PHE A 85 -12.20 0.03 -8.84
N CYS A 86 -12.02 1.33 -9.08
CA CYS A 86 -13.09 2.26 -9.05
C CYS A 86 -13.79 2.36 -10.42
N GLY A 87 -14.81 1.53 -10.66
CA GLY A 87 -15.81 1.82 -11.71
C GLY A 87 -16.45 3.22 -11.51
N ASN A 88 -17.33 3.64 -12.44
CA ASN A 88 -17.95 4.99 -12.46
C ASN A 88 -18.24 5.57 -11.06
N CYS A 89 -17.45 6.54 -10.63
CA CYS A 89 -17.66 7.27 -9.39
C CYS A 89 -17.51 8.77 -9.61
N SER A 90 -18.19 9.55 -8.80
CA SER A 90 -18.23 11.01 -8.90
C SER A 90 -17.03 11.71 -8.27
N LEU A 91 -16.14 10.97 -7.59
CA LEU A 91 -14.98 11.52 -6.88
C LEU A 91 -13.83 11.87 -7.83
N TYR A 92 -13.91 11.46 -9.10
CA TYR A 92 -13.07 12.00 -10.15
C TYR A 92 -13.73 13.27 -10.69
N PRO A 93 -13.15 14.47 -10.53
CA PRO A 93 -13.36 15.47 -11.57
C PRO A 93 -12.97 14.79 -12.89
N ASN A 94 -13.71 15.02 -13.98
CA ASN A 94 -13.40 14.48 -15.30
C ASN A 94 -12.01 14.97 -15.74
N THR A 95 -10.94 14.35 -15.26
CA THR A 95 -9.60 14.49 -15.79
C THR A 95 -9.56 13.57 -16.98
N THR A 96 -9.99 14.13 -18.10
CA THR A 96 -9.64 13.64 -19.42
C THR A 96 -8.15 13.28 -19.40
N GLN A 97 -7.87 12.07 -19.87
CA GLN A 97 -6.54 11.49 -20.01
C GLN A 97 -5.51 12.53 -20.46
N GLU A 98 -4.53 12.82 -19.62
CA GLU A 98 -3.18 13.18 -20.07
C GLU A 98 -2.18 12.38 -19.26
N ALA A 99 -2.19 11.07 -19.47
CA ALA A 99 -0.94 10.31 -19.44
C ALA A 99 -0.21 10.55 -20.76
N ASN A 100 0.19 11.80 -21.03
CA ASN A 100 1.24 12.09 -22.00
C ASN A 100 2.57 11.75 -21.33
N SER A 101 2.86 10.45 -21.19
CA SER A 101 4.25 10.00 -21.08
C SER A 101 4.84 9.98 -22.48
N THR A 102 5.13 11.16 -22.99
CA THR A 102 6.02 11.32 -24.13
C THR A 102 7.42 10.95 -23.65
N MET A 103 7.80 9.69 -23.82
CA MET A 103 9.21 9.33 -23.88
C MET A 103 9.70 9.71 -25.29
N GLU A 104 9.94 11.01 -25.50
CA GLU A 104 10.68 11.44 -26.70
C GLU A 104 12.09 10.86 -26.60
N GLY A 105 12.44 10.13 -27.66
CA GLY A 105 13.75 9.53 -27.82
C GLY A 105 14.85 10.58 -27.87
N PHE A 106 15.93 10.28 -27.16
CA PHE A 106 17.24 10.75 -27.57
C PHE A 106 17.78 9.79 -28.65
N ALA A 107 17.81 10.27 -29.88
CA ALA A 107 18.50 9.61 -30.99
C ALA A 107 20.02 9.85 -30.90
N THR A 108 20.78 8.75 -30.74
CA THR A 108 21.90 8.26 -31.60
C THR A 108 23.13 9.16 -31.86
N PRO A 109 24.30 8.64 -32.31
CA PRO A 109 25.13 7.50 -31.91
C PRO A 109 26.51 7.96 -31.40
N SER A 110 27.28 7.12 -30.71
CA SER A 110 28.74 7.29 -30.67
C SER A 110 29.44 5.96 -30.94
N SER A 111 30.24 6.04 -32.00
CA SER A 111 31.13 5.08 -32.64
C SER A 111 31.87 4.10 -31.71
N LEU A 112 31.81 2.82 -32.10
CA LEU A 112 32.88 1.84 -31.90
C LEU A 112 34.22 2.36 -32.45
N PRO A 113 35.35 1.91 -31.88
CA PRO A 113 36.52 1.60 -32.66
C PRO A 113 36.72 0.08 -32.78
N GLU A 114 37.01 -0.35 -34.00
CA GLU A 114 37.40 -1.72 -34.38
C GLU A 114 38.81 -2.07 -33.84
N HIS A 115 38.87 -3.26 -33.23
CA HIS A 115 39.80 -4.39 -33.46
C HIS A 115 41.26 -4.14 -33.89
N GLU A 116 42.20 -4.81 -33.19
CA GLU A 116 43.15 -5.85 -33.69
C GLU A 116 44.41 -5.93 -32.82
N GLY A 117 44.78 -7.14 -32.36
CA GLY A 117 46.01 -7.38 -31.59
C GLY A 117 46.10 -8.75 -30.91
N MET A 118 46.15 -9.80 -31.72
CA MET A 118 46.38 -11.23 -31.46
C MET A 118 47.59 -11.53 -30.54
N GLU A 119 47.49 -12.48 -29.59
CA GLU A 119 48.27 -13.75 -29.58
C GLU A 119 47.96 -14.66 -28.38
N SER A 120 47.75 -15.94 -28.72
CA SER A 120 47.78 -17.24 -28.03
C SER A 120 48.47 -17.31 -26.64
N GLU A 121 48.12 -18.21 -25.71
CA GLU A 121 48.16 -19.68 -25.81
C GLU A 121 47.19 -20.38 -24.82
N THR A 122 46.89 -21.66 -25.10
CA THR A 122 46.02 -22.64 -24.40
C THR A 122 46.89 -23.68 -23.66
N PRO A 123 46.41 -24.79 -23.03
CA PRO A 123 45.28 -25.02 -22.11
C PRO A 123 45.60 -26.00 -20.91
N VAL A 124 44.61 -26.22 -20.02
CA VAL A 124 44.26 -27.48 -19.27
C VAL A 124 45.03 -27.92 -17.99
N HIS A 125 44.21 -28.40 -17.02
CA HIS A 125 44.42 -29.34 -15.89
C HIS A 125 44.98 -28.86 -14.54
N GLN A 126 44.11 -28.81 -13.52
CA GLN A 126 43.92 -29.90 -12.53
C GLN A 126 42.65 -29.69 -11.70
#